data_AF-A0A4D4LQA9-F1
#
_entry.id   AF-A0A4D4LQA9-F1
#
_cell.length_a   1.000
_cell.length_b   1.000
_cell.length_c   1.000
_cell.angle_alpha   90.00
_cell.angle_beta   90.00
_cell.angle_gamma   90.00
#
_symmetry.space_group_name_H-M   'P 1'
#
loop_
_entity.id
_entity.type
_entity.pdbx_description
1 polymer ?
#
loop_
_entity_poly.entity_id
_entity_poly.type
_entity_poly.pdbx_seq_one_letter_code
_entity_poly.pdbx_strand_id
1 'polypeptide(L)'
;MTVHDLAAALPRIPDLRSLCRSIAVAEAVLKPGAYRYHSFDANWSETEEVFSTRNGSGDEFDIVFSPAGAYIRGFDHESPMSPYADDAVWPGVLDSVPETFRAYVEDPRSSTTACPW
;
A
#
# COMPACT_ATOMS: atom_id res chain seq x y z
N MET A 1 9.21 -2.25 -19.05
CA MET A 1 7.89 -1.95 -18.48
C MET A 1 8.05 -0.69 -17.67
N THR A 2 7.30 0.36 -17.99
CA THR A 2 7.27 1.62 -17.27
C THR A 2 6.13 1.63 -16.24
N VAL A 3 6.10 2.61 -15.34
CA VAL A 3 4.98 2.80 -14.41
C VAL A 3 3.65 3.05 -15.14
N HIS A 4 3.70 3.68 -16.31
CA HIS A 4 2.52 3.91 -17.15
C HIS A 4 2.00 2.62 -17.78
N ASP A 5 2.89 1.72 -18.20
CA ASP A 5 2.50 0.40 -18.72
C ASP A 5 1.82 -0.44 -17.63
N LEU A 6 2.37 -0.39 -16.40
CA LEU A 6 1.79 -1.08 -15.25
C LEU A 6 0.40 -0.51 -14.92
N ALA A 7 0.27 0.82 -14.84
CA ALA A 7 -0.99 1.49 -14.55
C ALA A 7 -2.08 1.14 -15.58
N ALA A 8 -1.71 1.04 -16.87
CA ALA A 8 -2.62 0.65 -17.93
C ALA A 8 -3.06 -0.82 -17.86
N ALA A 9 -2.25 -1.69 -17.24
CA ALA A 9 -2.56 -3.11 -17.06
C ALA A 9 -3.40 -3.39 -15.80
N LEU A 10 -3.55 -2.42 -14.89
CA LEU A 10 -4.34 -2.61 -13.67
C LEU A 10 -5.83 -2.77 -14.00
N PRO A 11 -6.53 -3.67 -13.28
CA PRO A 11 -7.97 -3.78 -13.40
C PRO A 11 -8.65 -2.50 -12.88
N ARG A 12 -9.93 -2.31 -13.22
CA ARG A 12 -10.70 -1.18 -12.69
C ARG A 12 -10.75 -1.26 -11.17
N ILE A 13 -10.83 -0.11 -10.51
CA ILE A 13 -10.81 -0.01 -9.04
C ILE A 13 -11.79 -0.99 -8.33
N PRO A 14 -13.06 -1.14 -8.76
CA PRO A 14 -13.97 -2.09 -8.10
C PRO A 14 -13.55 -3.56 -8.26
N ASP A 15 -12.96 -3.90 -9.41
CA ASP A 15 -12.47 -5.25 -9.70
C ASP A 15 -11.21 -5.53 -8.88
N LEU A 16 -10.29 -4.56 -8.80
CA LEU A 16 -9.09 -4.62 -7.96
C LEU A 16 -9.45 -4.82 -6.49
N ARG A 17 -10.39 -4.01 -5.98
CA ARG A 17 -10.89 -4.12 -4.60
C ARG A 17 -11.45 -5.52 -4.31
N SER A 18 -12.26 -6.04 -5.24
CA SER A 18 -12.88 -7.36 -5.08
C SER A 18 -11.82 -8.46 -5.04
N LEU A 19 -10.80 -8.38 -5.91
CA LEU A 19 -9.67 -9.30 -5.93
C LEU A 19 -8.86 -9.25 -4.62
N CYS A 20 -8.52 -8.05 -4.14
CA CYS A 20 -7.81 -7.86 -2.86
C CYS A 20 -8.56 -8.49 -1.69
N ARG A 21 -9.89 -8.31 -1.64
CA ARG A 21 -10.73 -8.94 -0.61
C ARG A 21 -10.70 -10.47 -0.71
N SER A 22 -10.78 -11.02 -1.93
CA SER A 22 -10.68 -12.47 -2.14
C SER A 22 -9.33 -13.03 -1.67
N ILE A 23 -8.22 -12.34 -1.95
CA ILE A 23 -6.88 -12.73 -1.50
C ILE A 23 -6.81 -12.75 0.02
N ALA A 24 -7.24 -11.68 0.68
CA ALA A 24 -7.21 -11.60 2.14
C ALA A 24 -8.10 -12.65 2.83
N VAL A 25 -9.27 -12.96 2.26
CA VAL A 25 -10.14 -14.03 2.77
C VAL A 25 -9.49 -15.41 2.59
N ALA A 26 -8.90 -15.68 1.42
CA ALA A 26 -8.20 -16.93 1.17
C ALA A 26 -7.03 -17.11 2.15
N GLU A 27 -6.25 -16.06 2.37
CA GLU A 27 -5.18 -16.01 3.36
C GLU A 27 -5.69 -16.34 4.77
N ALA A 28 -6.79 -15.71 5.21
CA ALA A 28 -7.37 -15.92 6.53
C ALA A 28 -7.90 -17.35 6.74
N VAL A 29 -8.43 -17.99 5.69
CA VAL A 29 -8.89 -19.38 5.72
C VAL A 29 -7.71 -20.35 5.82
N LEU A 30 -6.64 -20.12 5.05
CA LEU A 30 -5.45 -20.99 5.03
C LEU A 30 -4.57 -20.79 6.26
N LYS A 31 -4.50 -19.57 6.80
CA LYS A 31 -3.68 -19.16 7.94
C LYS A 31 -4.53 -18.42 8.97
N PRO A 32 -5.24 -19.13 9.86
CA PRO A 32 -6.13 -18.51 10.84
C PRO A 32 -5.38 -17.72 11.94
N GLY A 33 -4.05 -17.85 12.04
CA GLY A 33 -3.22 -17.11 13.00
C GLY A 33 -3.12 -15.61 12.74
N ALA A 34 -2.40 -14.92 13.64
CA ALA A 34 -2.25 -13.45 13.61
C ALA A 34 -1.30 -12.93 12.53
N TYR A 35 -0.33 -13.75 12.08
CA TYR A 35 0.62 -13.38 11.03
C TYR A 35 0.10 -13.84 9.66
N ARG A 36 -0.42 -12.88 8.91
CA ARG A 36 -0.90 -13.04 7.53
C ARG A 36 -0.10 -12.12 6.63
N TYR A 37 0.27 -12.61 5.44
CA TYR A 37 0.90 -11.76 4.44
C TYR A 37 -0.08 -10.73 3.94
N HIS A 38 -1.32 -11.16 3.66
CA HIS A 38 -2.35 -10.31 3.08
C HIS A 38 -3.50 -10.08 4.07
N SER A 39 -3.91 -8.83 4.21
CA SER A 39 -5.07 -8.43 5.02
C SER A 39 -5.93 -7.41 4.27
N PHE A 40 -7.21 -7.37 4.61
CA PHE A 40 -8.16 -6.38 4.10
C PHE A 40 -8.95 -5.83 5.27
N ASP A 41 -8.82 -4.53 5.52
CA ASP A 41 -9.59 -3.80 6.52
C ASP A 41 -10.69 -2.99 5.83
N ALA A 42 -11.92 -3.50 5.93
CA ALA A 42 -13.10 -2.83 5.40
C ALA A 42 -13.61 -1.69 6.30
N ASN A 43 -13.07 -1.57 7.52
CA ASN A 43 -13.48 -0.58 8.52
C ASN A 43 -12.33 0.39 8.84
N TRP A 44 -11.41 0.58 7.90
CA TRP A 44 -10.25 1.43 8.09
C TRP A 44 -10.65 2.89 8.36
N SER A 45 -11.69 3.37 7.66
CA SER A 45 -12.43 4.58 8.03
C SER A 45 -13.92 4.44 7.70
N GLU A 46 -14.71 5.49 7.90
CA GLU A 46 -16.13 5.50 7.51
C GLU A 46 -16.34 5.36 6.00
N THR A 47 -15.35 5.74 5.20
CA THR A 47 -15.48 5.82 3.73
C THR A 47 -14.40 5.08 2.97
N GLU A 48 -13.39 4.55 3.66
CA GLU A 48 -12.19 3.99 3.04
C GLU A 48 -11.90 2.59 3.55
N GLU A 49 -11.32 1.80 2.66
CA GLU A 49 -10.93 0.43 2.90
C GLU A 49 -9.46 0.25 2.51
N VAL A 50 -8.73 -0.62 3.21
CA VAL A 50 -7.31 -0.86 2.93
C VAL A 50 -7.03 -2.33 2.71
N PHE A 51 -6.31 -2.62 1.64
CA PHE A 51 -5.61 -3.88 1.46
C PHE A 51 -4.13 -3.70 1.81
N SER A 52 -3.60 -4.56 2.68
CA SER A 52 -2.20 -4.51 3.10
C SER A 52 -1.50 -5.83 2.84
N THR A 53 -0.24 -5.74 2.43
CA THR A 53 0.70 -6.85 2.36
C THR A 53 1.90 -6.56 3.24
N ARG A 54 2.28 -7.51 4.07
CA ARG A 54 3.51 -7.48 4.88
C ARG A 54 4.23 -8.81 4.71
N ASN A 55 5.41 -8.79 4.09
CA ASN A 55 6.09 -10.04 3.75
C ASN A 55 6.81 -10.71 4.94
N GLY A 56 6.82 -10.06 6.11
CA GLY A 56 7.54 -10.51 7.31
C GLY A 56 9.06 -10.35 7.21
N SER A 57 9.56 -9.68 6.18
CA SER A 57 10.98 -9.48 5.89
C SER A 57 11.31 -8.05 5.43
N GLY A 58 10.39 -7.10 5.67
CA GLY A 58 10.60 -5.67 5.45
C GLY A 58 9.84 -5.08 4.26
N ASP A 59 9.30 -5.90 3.35
CA ASP A 59 8.55 -5.37 2.21
C ASP A 59 7.09 -5.17 2.55
N GLU A 60 6.55 -4.07 2.05
CA GLU A 60 5.18 -3.65 2.30
C GLU A 60 4.50 -3.21 1.02
N PHE A 61 3.21 -3.44 0.96
CA PHE A 61 2.38 -2.94 -0.11
C PHE A 61 0.99 -2.62 0.43
N ASP A 62 0.51 -1.41 0.21
CA ASP A 62 -0.81 -0.97 0.63
C ASP A 62 -1.61 -0.42 -0.56
N ILE A 63 -2.90 -0.73 -0.60
CA ILE A 63 -3.87 -0.11 -1.49
C ILE A 63 -4.97 0.50 -0.63
N VAL A 64 -5.11 1.83 -0.70
CA VAL A 64 -6.22 2.56 -0.12
C VAL A 64 -7.29 2.74 -1.18
N PHE A 65 -8.50 2.25 -0.90
CA PHE A 65 -9.69 2.49 -1.70
C PHE A 65 -10.50 3.62 -1.05
N SER A 66 -10.65 4.74 -1.76
CA SER A 66 -11.35 5.92 -1.25
C SER A 66 -12.37 6.46 -2.26
N PRO A 67 -13.26 7.39 -1.85
CA PRO A 67 -14.19 8.04 -2.77
C PRO A 67 -13.50 8.77 -3.93
N ALA A 68 -12.25 9.21 -3.74
CA ALA A 68 -11.46 9.90 -4.76
C ALA A 68 -10.80 8.96 -5.78
N GLY A 69 -10.68 7.66 -5.47
CA GLY A 69 -10.04 6.67 -6.32
C GLY A 69 -9.29 5.60 -5.53
N ALA A 70 -8.17 5.13 -6.08
CA ALA A 70 -7.28 4.20 -5.39
C ALA A 70 -5.88 4.78 -5.32
N TYR A 71 -5.27 4.69 -4.14
CA TYR A 71 -3.88 5.03 -3.90
C TYR A 71 -3.10 3.76 -3.62
N ILE A 72 -2.01 3.54 -4.36
CA ILE A 72 -1.16 2.35 -4.23
C ILE A 72 0.22 2.79 -3.76
N ARG A 73 0.70 2.15 -2.71
CA ARG A 73 2.02 2.37 -2.13
C ARG A 73 2.77 1.05 -2.09
N GLY A 74 3.96 1.02 -2.67
CA GLY A 74 4.88 -0.11 -2.56
C GLY A 74 6.14 0.32 -1.82
N PHE A 75 6.64 -0.57 -0.98
CA PHE A 75 7.89 -0.42 -0.26
C PHE A 75 8.70 -1.71 -0.36
N ASP A 76 9.93 -1.58 -0.85
CA ASP A 76 10.91 -2.65 -0.97
C ASP A 76 12.10 -2.27 -0.09
N HIS A 77 12.32 -3.06 0.96
CA HIS A 77 13.35 -2.81 1.95
C HIS A 77 14.76 -2.84 1.35
N GLU A 78 14.97 -3.67 0.32
CA GLU A 78 16.27 -3.87 -0.33
C GLU A 78 16.51 -2.90 -1.49
N SER A 79 15.52 -2.06 -1.81
CA SER A 79 15.63 -1.09 -2.90
C SER A 79 16.70 -0.04 -2.59
N PRO A 80 17.48 0.42 -3.59
CA PRO A 80 18.30 1.63 -3.46
C PRO A 80 17.48 2.88 -3.13
N MET A 81 16.16 2.86 -3.42
CA MET A 81 15.23 3.95 -3.09
C MET A 81 14.67 3.87 -1.67
N SER A 82 15.05 2.82 -0.92
CA SER A 82 14.63 2.63 0.45
C SER A 82 15.17 3.78 1.32
N PRO A 83 14.33 4.40 2.16
CA PRO A 83 14.79 5.44 3.07
C PRO A 83 15.74 4.87 4.13
N TYR A 84 15.83 3.55 4.31
CA TYR A 84 16.82 2.94 5.19
C TYR A 84 18.26 3.03 4.66
N ALA A 85 18.46 3.39 3.39
CA ALA A 85 19.79 3.61 2.83
C ALA A 85 20.40 4.94 3.29
N ASP A 86 19.61 6.02 3.24
CA ASP A 86 20.09 7.41 3.43
C ASP A 86 19.22 8.23 4.42
N ASP A 87 18.37 7.57 5.23
CA ASP A 87 17.41 8.17 6.17
C ASP A 87 16.50 9.25 5.53
N ALA A 88 16.21 9.12 4.23
CA ALA A 88 15.44 10.09 3.46
C ALA A 88 14.59 9.41 2.39
N VAL A 89 13.40 9.95 2.12
CA VAL A 89 12.59 9.51 0.98
C VAL A 89 13.35 9.82 -0.32
N TRP A 90 13.39 8.84 -1.23
CA TRP A 90 14.04 9.02 -2.51
C TRP A 90 13.44 10.21 -3.29
N PRO A 91 14.29 11.14 -3.80
CA PRO A 91 13.81 12.32 -4.50
C PRO A 91 12.86 12.01 -5.66
N GLY A 92 11.75 12.74 -5.78
CA GLY A 92 10.79 12.57 -6.87
C GLY A 92 9.70 11.53 -6.65
N VAL A 93 9.83 10.62 -5.66
CA VAL A 93 8.84 9.54 -5.45
C VAL A 93 7.48 10.08 -5.03
N LEU A 94 7.45 11.13 -4.21
CA LEU A 94 6.22 11.69 -3.63
C LEU A 94 5.78 13.01 -4.27
N ASP A 95 6.57 13.52 -5.23
CA ASP A 95 6.40 14.87 -5.78
C ASP A 95 5.15 14.96 -6.68
N SER A 96 4.78 13.84 -7.32
CA SER A 96 3.62 13.76 -8.21
C SER A 96 2.35 13.22 -7.56
N VAL A 97 2.35 13.00 -6.23
CA VAL A 97 1.16 12.51 -5.52
C VAL A 97 0.10 13.61 -5.52
N PRO A 98 -1.12 13.37 -6.06
CA PRO A 98 -2.20 14.35 -6.04
C PRO A 98 -2.58 14.75 -4.61
N GLU A 99 -3.00 16.01 -4.44
CA GLU A 99 -3.40 16.57 -3.13
C GLU A 99 -4.43 15.71 -2.40
N THR A 100 -5.41 15.16 -3.13
CA THR A 100 -6.44 14.30 -2.55
C THR A 100 -5.91 13.02 -1.89
N PHE A 101 -4.66 12.63 -2.16
CA PHE A 101 -3.99 11.46 -1.58
C PHE A 101 -2.86 11.82 -0.62
N ARG A 102 -2.61 13.12 -0.35
CA ARG A 102 -1.54 13.57 0.55
C ARG A 102 -1.67 13.01 1.96
N ALA A 103 -2.89 12.91 2.47
CA ALA A 103 -3.15 12.35 3.79
C ALA A 103 -2.59 10.92 3.98
N TYR A 104 -2.50 10.12 2.90
CA TYR A 104 -1.95 8.75 2.98
C TYR A 104 -0.42 8.71 2.96
N VAL A 105 0.22 9.77 2.46
CA VAL A 105 1.67 9.93 2.51
C VAL A 105 2.10 10.31 3.92
N GLU A 106 1.32 11.17 4.58
CA GLU A 106 1.59 11.71 5.91
C GLU A 106 1.08 10.81 7.05
N ASP A 107 0.35 9.74 6.72
CA ASP A 107 -0.18 8.80 7.71
C ASP A 107 0.97 8.18 8.53
N PRO A 108 1.00 8.35 9.86
CA PRO A 108 2.06 7.79 10.70
C PRO A 108 2.10 6.26 10.70
N ARG A 109 1.06 5.58 10.20
CA ARG A 109 1.06 4.13 9.96
C ARG A 109 1.81 3.74 8.68
N SER A 110 2.20 4.72 7.87
CA SER A 110 2.99 4.56 6.64
C SER A 110 4.47 4.46 6.98
N SER A 111 5.11 3.39 6.51
CA SER A 111 6.57 3.19 6.58
C SER A 111 7.37 4.14 5.67
N THR A 112 6.70 4.99 4.89
CA THR A 112 7.34 5.98 4.01
C THR A 112 7.68 7.28 4.75
N THR A 113 7.12 7.51 5.93
CA THR A 113 7.42 8.68 6.76
C THR A 113 8.70 8.42 7.55
N ALA A 114 9.70 9.29 7.38
CA ALA A 114 10.96 9.25 8.14
C ALA A 114 10.70 9.21 9.66
N CYS A 115 11.56 8.51 10.39
CA CYS A 115 11.54 8.37 11.85
C CYS A 115 11.32 9.70 12.58
N PRO A 116 10.46 9.68 13.60
CA PRO A 116 10.91 10.02 14.93
C PRO A 116 10.76 8.78 15.82
N TRP A 117 11.86 8.39 16.46
CA TRP A 117 11.72 7.75 17.76
C TRP A 117 11.03 8.72 18.72
#